data_AF-A0A094WM95-F1
#
_entry.id   AF-A0A094WM95-F1
#
_cell.length_a   1.000
_cell.length_b   1.000
_cell.length_c   1.000
_cell.angle_alpha   90.00
_cell.angle_beta   90.00
_cell.angle_gamma   90.00
#
_symmetry.space_group_name_H-M   'P 1'
#
loop_
_entity.id
_entity.type
_entity.pdbx_description
1 polymer ?
#
loop_
_entity_poly.entity_id
_entity_poly.type
_entity_poly.pdbx_seq_one_letter_code
_entity_poly.pdbx_strand_id
1 'polypeptide(L)'
;MKKTIVSAIIVFILLVVGGFTIPVISETASDSRVVIDHTLMEYSAPACFDQAEFTNNLDEVSIQSAINSGYVAESTCTTEEMPMEKKPLFVVWFTA
;
A
#
# COMPACT_ATOMS: atom_id res chain seq x y z
N MET A 1 14.98 -7.22 -40.25
CA MET A 1 16.00 -6.79 -39.27
C MET A 1 15.76 -5.37 -38.73
N LYS A 2 15.75 -4.30 -39.54
CA LYS A 2 15.50 -2.93 -39.02
C LYS A 2 14.11 -2.75 -38.37
N LYS A 3 13.04 -3.27 -39.01
CA LYS A 3 11.66 -3.13 -38.50
C LYS A 3 11.42 -3.88 -37.19
N THR A 4 12.06 -5.04 -37.02
CA THR A 4 11.98 -5.84 -35.78
C THR A 4 12.74 -5.17 -34.63
N ILE A 5 13.89 -4.54 -34.92
CA ILE A 5 14.64 -3.75 -33.93
C ILE A 5 13.83 -2.53 -33.48
N VAL A 6 13.23 -1.79 -34.43
CA VAL A 6 12.39 -0.62 -34.10
C VAL A 6 11.19 -1.03 -33.25
N SER A 7 10.51 -2.14 -33.57
CA SER A 7 9.40 -2.64 -32.77
C SER A 7 9.82 -3.04 -31.35
N ALA A 8 10.98 -3.68 -31.19
CA ALA A 8 11.48 -4.07 -29.88
C ALA A 8 11.82 -2.85 -29.00
N ILE A 9 12.41 -1.81 -29.60
CA ILE A 9 12.71 -0.55 -28.90
C ILE A 9 11.43 0.13 -28.42
N ILE A 10 10.39 0.17 -29.25
CA ILE A 10 9.10 0.77 -28.88
C ILE A 10 8.46 0.03 -27.70
N VAL A 11 8.44 -1.32 -27.73
CA VAL A 11 7.92 -2.13 -26.62
C VAL A 11 8.71 -1.90 -25.35
N PHE A 12 10.04 -1.83 -25.43
CA PHE A 12 10.89 -1.56 -24.28
C PHE A 12 10.59 -0.19 -23.66
N ILE A 13 10.46 0.85 -24.48
CA ILE A 13 10.10 2.20 -24.02
C ILE A 13 8.73 2.18 -23.32
N LEU A 14 7.74 1.50 -23.88
CA LEU A 14 6.41 1.38 -23.28
C LEU A 14 6.44 0.68 -21.92
N LEU A 15 7.24 -0.38 -21.77
CA LEU A 15 7.41 -1.06 -20.48
C LEU A 15 8.08 -0.16 -19.44
N VAL A 16 9.10 0.60 -19.85
CA VAL A 16 9.80 1.52 -18.95
C VAL A 16 8.87 2.63 -18.50
N VAL A 17 8.16 3.28 -19.43
CA VAL A 17 7.19 4.33 -19.10
C VAL A 17 6.06 3.76 -18.24
N GLY A 18 5.54 2.57 -18.57
CA GLY A 18 4.53 1.88 -17.78
C GLY A 18 4.95 1.65 -16.32
N GLY A 19 6.18 1.18 -16.09
CA GLY A 19 6.73 0.94 -14.75
C GLY A 19 6.83 2.19 -13.87
N PHE A 20 6.94 3.38 -14.45
CA PHE A 20 6.92 4.66 -13.73
C PHE A 20 5.52 5.25 -13.53
N THR A 21 4.47 4.63 -14.10
CA THR A 21 3.09 5.13 -14.00
C THR A 21 2.17 4.28 -13.13
N ILE A 22 2.52 3.02 -12.85
CA ILE A 22 1.72 2.14 -12.00
C ILE A 22 2.07 2.40 -10.53
N PRO A 23 1.17 3.02 -9.74
CA PRO A 23 1.40 3.23 -8.32
C PRO A 23 1.26 1.90 -7.56
N VAL A 24 2.22 1.59 -6.71
CA VAL A 24 2.20 0.44 -5.79
C VAL A 24 2.48 0.92 -4.36
N ILE A 25 2.00 0.15 -3.37
CA ILE A 25 2.27 0.42 -1.96
C ILE A 25 3.73 0.05 -1.69
N SER A 26 4.51 0.97 -1.13
CA SER A 26 5.91 0.69 -0.80
C SER A 26 6.05 -0.33 0.33
N GLU A 27 7.06 -1.22 0.25
CA GLU A 27 7.29 -2.28 1.25
C GLU A 27 7.50 -1.71 2.66
N THR A 28 8.19 -0.57 2.78
CA THR A 28 8.41 0.12 4.06
C THR A 28 7.12 0.61 4.72
N ALA A 29 6.10 0.94 3.92
CA ALA A 29 4.78 1.26 4.44
C ALA A 29 3.97 -0.01 4.76
N SER A 30 4.18 -1.09 3.98
CA SER A 30 3.38 -2.32 4.02
C SER A 30 3.51 -3.13 5.32
N ASP A 31 4.68 -3.08 5.99
CA ASP A 31 4.94 -3.79 7.25
C ASP A 31 4.64 -2.92 8.50
N SER A 32 4.10 -1.72 8.30
CA SER A 32 3.74 -0.84 9.42
C SER A 32 2.67 -1.49 10.28
N ARG A 33 2.91 -1.53 11.59
CA ARG A 33 1.96 -2.08 12.57
C ARG A 33 0.69 -1.24 12.64
N VAL A 34 -0.46 -1.90 12.58
CA VAL A 34 -1.78 -1.34 12.83
C VAL A 34 -2.50 -2.19 13.87
N VAL A 35 -3.42 -1.57 14.59
CA VAL A 35 -4.34 -2.30 15.48
C VAL A 35 -5.62 -2.56 14.69
N ILE A 36 -6.13 -3.80 14.72
CA ILE A 36 -7.39 -4.19 14.08
C ILE A 36 -8.45 -4.50 15.12
N ASP A 37 -9.70 -4.28 14.76
CA ASP A 37 -10.87 -4.76 15.48
C ASP A 37 -11.63 -5.77 14.60
N HIS A 38 -11.74 -7.00 15.07
CA HIS A 38 -12.42 -8.08 14.33
C HIS A 38 -13.95 -7.98 14.34
N THR A 39 -14.53 -7.22 15.27
CA THR A 39 -15.98 -6.99 15.35
C THR A 39 -16.42 -5.95 14.32
N LEU A 40 -15.69 -4.84 14.21
CA LEU A 40 -15.98 -3.73 13.31
C LEU A 40 -15.38 -3.95 11.91
N MET A 41 -14.40 -4.85 11.79
CA MET A 41 -13.62 -5.08 10.56
C MET A 41 -12.87 -3.81 10.12
N GLU A 42 -12.29 -3.12 11.10
CA GLU A 42 -11.58 -1.86 10.91
C GLU A 42 -10.15 -1.95 11.44
N TYR A 43 -9.26 -1.09 10.92
CA TYR A 43 -7.90 -0.92 11.41
C TYR A 43 -7.63 0.55 11.77
N SER A 44 -6.78 0.74 12.77
CA SER A 44 -6.37 2.06 13.25
C SER A 44 -4.84 2.17 13.28
N ALA A 45 -4.34 3.34 12.92
CA ALA A 45 -2.95 3.69 13.15
C ALA A 45 -2.70 3.71 14.68
N PRO A 46 -1.54 3.25 15.18
CA PRO A 46 -1.28 3.23 16.62
C PRO A 46 -1.47 4.59 17.31
N ALA A 47 -1.18 5.69 16.61
CA ALA A 47 -1.38 7.05 17.11
C ALA A 47 -2.86 7.47 17.22
N CYS A 48 -3.75 6.81 16.48
CA CYS A 48 -5.19 7.08 16.43
C CYS A 48 -6.00 6.10 17.26
N PHE A 49 -5.37 5.10 17.91
CA PHE A 49 -6.07 4.03 18.63
C PHE A 49 -7.00 4.56 19.73
N ASP A 50 -6.58 5.58 20.49
CA ASP A 50 -7.40 6.14 21.57
C ASP A 50 -8.67 6.86 21.08
N GLN A 51 -8.73 7.19 19.80
CA GLN A 51 -9.89 7.80 19.15
C GLN A 51 -10.74 6.76 18.42
N ALA A 52 -10.18 5.57 18.18
CA ALA A 52 -10.88 4.49 17.54
C ALA A 52 -11.90 3.90 18.53
N GLU A 53 -13.17 3.88 18.16
CA GLU A 53 -14.25 3.31 18.98
C GLU A 53 -14.25 1.77 18.97
N PHE A 54 -13.06 1.17 19.04
CA PHE A 54 -12.88 -0.26 18.96
C PHE A 54 -13.48 -1.00 20.17
N THR A 55 -13.87 -2.23 19.89
CA THR A 55 -14.29 -3.23 20.87
C THR A 55 -13.06 -3.92 21.50
N ASN A 56 -13.28 -4.84 22.43
CA ASN A 56 -12.20 -5.64 23.03
C ASN A 56 -11.81 -6.86 22.17
N ASN A 57 -12.18 -6.89 20.89
CA ASN A 57 -11.85 -7.96 19.96
C ASN A 57 -10.70 -7.54 19.05
N LEU A 58 -9.55 -7.26 19.67
CA LEU A 58 -8.42 -6.57 19.08
C LEU A 58 -7.28 -7.53 18.72
N ASP A 59 -6.53 -7.17 17.67
CA ASP A 59 -5.23 -7.76 17.37
C ASP A 59 -4.30 -6.71 16.72
N GLU A 60 -3.01 -7.00 16.63
CA GLU A 60 -2.04 -6.17 15.91
C GLU A 60 -1.49 -6.92 14.69
N VAL A 61 -1.56 -6.30 13.51
CA VAL A 61 -1.06 -6.88 12.26
C VAL A 61 -0.32 -5.83 11.44
N SER A 62 0.32 -6.23 10.35
CA SER A 62 0.81 -5.26 9.36
C SER A 62 -0.35 -4.65 8.58
N ILE A 63 -0.21 -3.38 8.17
CA ILE A 63 -1.23 -2.70 7.37
C ILE A 63 -1.54 -3.46 6.07
N GLN A 64 -0.53 -4.11 5.47
CA GLN A 64 -0.74 -4.94 4.29
C GLN A 64 -1.60 -6.17 4.60
N SER A 65 -1.39 -6.82 5.75
CA SER A 65 -2.23 -7.94 6.17
C SER A 65 -3.66 -7.48 6.42
N ALA A 66 -3.86 -6.35 7.10
CA ALA A 66 -5.18 -5.78 7.34
C ALA A 66 -5.92 -5.49 6.02
N ILE A 67 -5.28 -4.80 5.07
CA ILE A 67 -5.87 -4.50 3.76
C ILE A 67 -6.19 -5.78 2.98
N ASN A 68 -5.27 -6.76 2.97
CA ASN A 68 -5.47 -8.04 2.28
C ASN A 68 -6.63 -8.86 2.88
N SER A 69 -6.84 -8.74 4.19
CA SER A 69 -7.95 -9.37 4.91
C SER A 69 -9.25 -8.56 4.84
N GLY A 70 -9.25 -7.40 4.17
CA GLY A 70 -10.44 -6.59 3.91
C GLY A 70 -10.83 -5.61 5.00
N TYR A 71 -9.93 -5.31 5.95
CA TYR A 71 -10.16 -4.28 6.96
C TYR A 71 -10.09 -2.89 6.34
N VAL A 72 -10.96 -1.98 6.79
CA VAL A 72 -10.98 -0.58 6.35
C VAL A 72 -10.41 0.34 7.44
N ALA A 73 -9.93 1.52 7.06
CA ALA A 73 -9.46 2.48 8.05
C ALA A 73 -10.65 2.94 8.91
N GLU A 74 -10.48 2.95 10.22
CA GLU A 74 -11.52 3.34 11.18
C GLU A 74 -11.93 4.81 11.01
N SER A 75 -10.98 5.70 10.72
CA SER A 75 -11.24 7.13 10.61
C SER A 75 -10.25 7.87 9.71
N THR A 76 -10.51 9.15 9.51
CA THR A 76 -9.61 10.05 8.76
C THR A 76 -8.25 10.18 9.42
N CYS A 77 -8.17 10.14 10.76
CA CYS A 77 -6.90 10.16 11.51
C CYS A 77 -5.96 9.05 10.98
N THR A 78 -6.48 7.82 10.89
CA THR A 78 -5.70 6.68 10.41
C THR A 78 -5.23 6.86 8.97
N THR A 79 -6.08 7.41 8.10
CA THR A 79 -5.70 7.66 6.69
C THR A 79 -4.68 8.79 6.53
N GLU A 80 -4.64 9.75 7.44
CA GLU A 80 -3.71 10.88 7.43
C GLU A 80 -2.37 10.53 8.06
N GLU A 81 -2.36 9.74 9.14
CA GLU A 81 -1.15 9.24 9.81
C GLU A 81 -0.45 8.14 9.01
N MET A 82 -1.24 7.35 8.26
CA MET A 82 -0.73 6.30 7.38
C MET A 82 -1.15 6.56 5.95
N PRO A 83 -0.66 7.65 5.32
CA PRO A 83 -0.89 7.85 3.91
C PRO A 83 -0.19 6.69 3.21
N MET A 84 -0.95 5.77 2.62
CA MET A 84 -0.39 4.68 1.82
C MET A 84 0.55 5.32 0.78
N GLU A 85 1.86 5.27 1.00
CA GLU A 85 2.85 5.85 0.10
C GLU A 85 2.82 5.06 -1.20
N LYS A 86 1.97 5.53 -2.12
CA LYS A 86 1.84 5.03 -3.48
C LYS A 86 3.03 5.55 -4.28
N LYS A 87 4.07 4.73 -4.40
CA LYS A 87 5.25 5.02 -5.22
C LYS A 87 5.14 4.26 -6.55
N PRO A 88 5.70 4.78 -7.65
CA PRO A 88 5.75 4.01 -8.90
C PRO A 88 6.44 2.67 -8.71
N LEU A 89 5.98 1.63 -9.42
CA LEU A 89 6.53 0.26 -9.35
C LEU A 89 8.06 0.24 -9.43
N PHE A 90 8.65 0.95 -10.39
CA PHE A 90 10.10 0.99 -10.55
C PHE A 90 10.80 1.77 -9.44
N VAL A 91 10.17 2.80 -8.87
CA VAL A 91 10.74 3.49 -7.70
C VAL A 91 10.84 2.50 -6.55
N VAL A 92 9.76 1.79 -6.22
CA VAL A 92 9.78 0.76 -5.17
C VAL A 92 10.83 -0.31 -5.45
N TRP A 93 10.87 -0.86 -6.66
CA TRP A 93 11.79 -1.96 -7.00
C TRP A 93 13.27 -1.58 -7.00
N PHE A 94 13.62 -0.33 -7.31
CA PHE A 94 15.01 0.13 -7.27
C PHE A 94 15.42 0.76 -5.92
N THR A 95 14.48 1.02 -5.01
CA THR A 95 14.76 1.59 -3.68
C THR A 95 14.47 0.66 -2.50
N ALA A 96 13.81 -0.48 -2.73
CA ALA A 96 13.70 -1.59 -1.78
C ALA A 96 15.03 -2.36 -1.69
#